data_AF-A0A6J6UAQ4-F1
#
_entry.id   AF-A0A6J6UAQ4-F1
#
_cell.length_a   1.000
_cell.length_b   1.000
_cell.length_c   1.000
_cell.angle_alpha   90.00
_cell.angle_beta   90.00
_cell.angle_gamma   90.00
#
_symmetry.space_group_name_H-M   'P 1'
#
loop_
_entity.id
_entity.type
_entity.pdbx_description
1 polymer ?
#
loop_
_entity_poly.entity_id
_entity_poly.type
_entity_poly.pdbx_seq_one_letter_code
_entity_poly.pdbx_strand_id
1 'polypeptide(L)'
;MMSQLRQEPLVLAEWSSVIANSTGIPVEHVVKDFWITESLRVMASTASENRVHLVFKGGTSLSKGYQIISRFSEDIDLLCLAEGGGNSVHP
;
A
#
# COMPACT_ATOMS: atom_id res chain seq x y z
N MET A 1 -13.43 -12.79 -4.40
CA MET A 1 -13.82 -11.38 -4.25
C MET A 1 -12.63 -10.43 -4.46
N MET A 2 -11.61 -10.41 -3.58
CA MET A 2 -10.44 -9.52 -3.77
C MET A 2 -9.60 -9.82 -5.04
N SER A 3 -9.57 -11.07 -5.51
CA SER A 3 -8.90 -11.43 -6.76
C SER A 3 -9.57 -10.85 -8.01
N GLN A 4 -10.90 -10.69 -8.01
CA GLN A 4 -11.66 -10.20 -9.15
C GLN A 4 -11.45 -8.70 -9.36
N LEU A 5 -11.41 -7.92 -8.28
CA LEU A 5 -11.22 -6.46 -8.34
C LEU A 5 -9.91 -6.04 -9.04
N ARG A 6 -8.87 -6.86 -8.96
CA ARG A 6 -7.58 -6.60 -9.62
C ARG A 6 -7.56 -7.00 -11.08
N GLN A 7 -8.32 -8.04 -11.42
CA GLN A 7 -8.31 -8.65 -12.75
C GLN A 7 -9.36 -8.04 -13.67
N GLU A 8 -10.35 -7.33 -13.11
CA GLU A 8 -11.46 -6.73 -13.85
C GLU A 8 -11.54 -5.21 -13.57
N PRO A 9 -10.82 -4.38 -14.36
CA PRO A 9 -10.78 -2.93 -14.16
C PRO A 9 -12.16 -2.26 -14.21
N LEU A 10 -13.09 -2.82 -14.99
CA LEU A 10 -14.47 -2.31 -15.09
C LEU A 10 -15.22 -2.47 -13.76
N VAL A 11 -15.04 -3.62 -13.09
CA VAL A 11 -15.65 -3.88 -11.78
C VAL A 11 -15.06 -2.94 -10.74
N LEU A 12 -13.74 -2.73 -10.73
CA LEU A 12 -13.11 -1.76 -9.84
C LEU A 12 -13.68 -0.34 -10.05
N ALA A 13 -13.83 0.10 -11.31
CA ALA A 13 -14.37 1.41 -11.63
C ALA A 13 -15.84 1.58 -11.19
N GLU A 14 -16.66 0.56 -11.40
CA GLU A 14 -18.06 0.54 -10.97
C GLU A 14 -18.18 0.68 -9.45
N TRP A 15 -17.48 -0.19 -8.70
CA TRP A 15 -17.52 -0.15 -7.24
C TRP A 15 -16.89 1.13 -6.68
N SER A 16 -15.84 1.65 -7.31
CA SER A 16 -15.24 2.92 -6.89
C SER A 16 -16.24 4.07 -7.04
N SER A 17 -17.08 4.06 -8.07
CA SER A 17 -18.13 5.06 -8.27
C SER A 17 -19.22 4.96 -7.19
N VAL A 18 -19.62 3.73 -6.82
CA VAL A 18 -20.59 3.50 -5.73
C VAL A 18 -20.03 3.99 -4.38
N ILE A 19 -18.77 3.69 -4.09
CA ILE A 19 -18.10 4.15 -2.85
C ILE A 19 -17.96 5.67 -2.86
N ALA A 20 -17.57 6.28 -3.97
CA ALA A 20 -17.44 7.73 -4.09
C ALA A 20 -18.77 8.44 -3.80
N ASN A 21 -19.86 7.94 -4.39
CA ASN A 21 -21.21 8.50 -4.17
C ASN A 21 -21.69 8.36 -2.72
N SER A 22 -21.34 7.26 -2.03
CA SER A 22 -21.80 7.02 -0.65
C SER A 22 -20.95 7.70 0.42
N THR A 23 -19.66 7.95 0.13
CA THR A 23 -18.70 8.49 1.12
C THR A 23 -18.34 9.96 0.88
N GLY A 24 -18.62 10.49 -0.32
CA GLY A 24 -18.14 11.81 -0.75
C GLY A 24 -16.63 11.85 -1.07
N ILE A 25 -15.94 10.71 -1.03
CA ILE A 25 -14.53 10.61 -1.43
C ILE A 25 -14.47 10.65 -2.96
N PRO A 26 -13.59 11.47 -3.57
CA PRO A 26 -13.43 11.48 -5.01
C PRO A 26 -13.08 10.08 -5.56
N VAL A 27 -13.68 9.69 -6.69
CA VAL A 27 -13.54 8.35 -7.27
C VAL A 27 -12.08 7.99 -7.55
N GLU A 28 -11.29 8.97 -7.97
CA GLU A 28 -9.85 8.87 -8.18
C GLU A 28 -9.10 8.52 -6.89
N HIS A 29 -9.51 9.05 -5.74
CA HIS A 29 -8.92 8.71 -4.45
C HIS A 29 -9.29 7.29 -4.03
N VAL A 30 -10.52 6.83 -4.31
CA VAL A 30 -10.93 5.44 -4.02
C VAL A 30 -10.10 4.44 -4.84
N VAL A 31 -9.97 4.69 -6.15
CA VAL A 31 -9.17 3.82 -7.04
C VAL A 31 -7.70 3.81 -6.62
N LYS A 32 -7.13 4.97 -6.32
CA LYS A 32 -5.73 5.06 -5.87
C LYS A 32 -5.53 4.36 -4.52
N ASP A 33 -6.44 4.56 -3.56
CA ASP A 33 -6.37 3.92 -2.25
C ASP A 33 -6.39 2.38 -2.34
N PHE A 34 -7.22 1.85 -3.24
CA PHE A 34 -7.25 0.43 -3.57
C PHE A 34 -5.90 -0.07 -4.06
N TRP A 35 -5.31 0.58 -5.07
CA TRP A 35 -4.03 0.16 -5.63
C TRP A 35 -2.88 0.30 -4.65
N ILE A 36 -2.84 1.36 -3.83
CA ILE A 36 -1.84 1.52 -2.77
C ILE A 36 -1.92 0.37 -1.78
N THR A 37 -3.13 0.05 -1.32
CA THR A 37 -3.36 -1.03 -0.35
C THR A 37 -2.98 -2.39 -0.94
N GLU A 38 -3.30 -2.60 -2.22
CA GLU A 38 -2.96 -3.83 -2.92
C GLU A 38 -1.45 -3.98 -3.15
N SER A 39 -0.76 -2.90 -3.54
CA SER A 39 0.69 -2.89 -3.67
C SER A 39 1.35 -3.25 -2.33
N LEU A 40 0.90 -2.66 -1.21
CA LEU A 40 1.39 -3.00 0.12
C LEU A 40 1.16 -4.48 0.44
N ARG A 41 -0.02 -5.03 0.11
CA ARG A 41 -0.34 -6.46 0.30
C ARG A 41 0.62 -7.38 -0.46
N VAL A 42 0.86 -7.09 -1.74
CA VAL A 42 1.78 -7.87 -2.58
C VAL A 42 3.21 -7.77 -2.04
N MET A 43 3.69 -6.56 -1.76
CA MET A 43 5.05 -6.34 -1.26
C MET A 43 5.29 -7.04 0.09
N ALA A 44 4.31 -6.99 1.01
CA ALA A 44 4.41 -7.70 2.28
C ALA A 44 4.49 -9.23 2.09
N SER A 45 3.68 -9.81 1.18
CA SER A 45 3.73 -11.24 0.85
C SER A 45 5.09 -11.62 0.27
N THR A 46 5.52 -10.91 -0.77
CA THR A 46 6.79 -11.17 -1.47
C THR A 46 7.98 -10.98 -0.53
N ALA A 47 7.99 -9.96 0.32
CA ALA A 47 9.05 -9.74 1.30
C ALA A 47 9.14 -10.90 2.31
N SER A 48 7.99 -11.36 2.81
CA SER A 48 7.93 -12.53 3.71
C SER A 48 8.46 -13.79 3.04
N GLU A 49 8.09 -14.05 1.78
CA GLU A 49 8.55 -15.21 1.00
C GLU A 49 10.07 -15.18 0.77
N ASN A 50 10.65 -14.00 0.59
CA ASN A 50 12.07 -13.81 0.29
C ASN A 50 12.92 -13.45 1.52
N ARG A 51 12.35 -13.49 2.74
CA ARG A 51 13.02 -13.10 4.00
C ARG A 51 13.64 -11.70 3.94
N VAL A 52 12.96 -10.78 3.27
CA VAL A 52 13.33 -9.37 3.22
C VAL A 52 12.56 -8.62 4.29
N HIS A 53 13.24 -7.83 5.10
CA HIS A 53 12.59 -7.00 6.10
C HIS A 53 12.21 -5.65 5.48
N LEU A 54 10.91 -5.42 5.27
CA LEU A 54 10.38 -4.12 4.82
C LEU A 54 9.79 -3.36 6.00
N VAL A 55 10.11 -2.07 6.10
CA VAL A 55 9.50 -1.14 7.05
C VAL A 55 8.66 -0.13 6.27
N PHE A 56 7.37 -0.08 6.57
CA PHE A 56 6.45 0.91 6.02
C PHE A 56 6.56 2.23 6.77
N LYS A 57 6.85 3.31 6.05
CA LYS A 57 7.11 4.64 6.63
C LYS A 57 6.37 5.74 5.86
N GLY A 58 6.68 7.00 6.19
CA GLY A 58 6.18 8.17 5.43
C GLY A 58 4.72 8.52 5.71
N GLY A 59 4.19 9.47 4.93
CA GLY A 59 2.84 10.01 5.13
C GLY A 59 1.74 8.95 5.06
N THR A 60 1.92 7.95 4.20
CA THR A 60 0.93 6.89 4.00
C THR A 60 0.89 5.90 5.16
N SER A 61 2.03 5.66 5.83
CA SER A 61 2.03 4.89 7.09
C SER A 61 1.30 5.63 8.22
N LEU A 62 1.45 6.95 8.29
CA LEU A 62 0.77 7.78 9.29
C LEU A 62 -0.75 7.84 9.06
N SER A 63 -1.21 7.85 7.80
CA SER A 63 -2.64 7.84 7.49
C SER A 63 -3.26 6.44 7.59
N LYS A 64 -2.64 5.40 7.01
CA LYS A 64 -3.21 4.03 6.96
C LYS A 64 -2.93 3.17 8.19
N GLY A 65 -1.73 3.25 8.74
CA GLY A 65 -1.30 2.41 9.87
C GLY A 65 -1.66 3.03 11.22
N TYR A 66 -1.44 4.34 11.36
CA TYR A 66 -1.61 5.04 12.64
C TYR A 66 -2.83 5.96 12.71
N GLN A 67 -3.46 6.28 11.58
CA GLN A 67 -4.63 7.19 11.51
C GLN A 67 -4.40 8.56 12.17
N ILE A 68 -3.15 9.04 12.20
CA ILE A 68 -2.77 10.30 12.86
C ILE A 68 -3.02 11.52 11.94
N ILE A 69 -3.04 11.31 10.62
CA ILE A 69 -3.31 12.37 9.65
C ILE A 69 -4.54 12.02 8.80
N SER A 70 -5.35 13.03 8.49
CA SER A 70 -6.59 12.91 7.71
C SER A 70 -6.46 13.54 6.31
N ARG A 71 -5.39 13.19 5.59
CA ARG A 71 -5.20 13.57 4.18
C ARG A 71 -4.95 12.35 3.33
N PHE A 72 -5.38 12.42 2.07
CA PHE A 72 -4.98 11.42 1.09
C PHE A 72 -3.45 11.47 0.91
N SER A 73 -2.82 10.31 0.87
CA SER A 73 -1.37 10.16 0.70
C SER A 73 -1.15 9.11 -0.38
N GLU A 74 -0.65 9.58 -1.53
CA GLU A 74 -0.53 8.75 -2.75
C GLU A 74 0.75 7.92 -2.77
N ASP A 75 1.81 8.42 -2.15
CA ASP A 75 3.14 7.81 -2.21
C ASP A 75 3.24 6.54 -1.36
N ILE A 76 4.06 5.58 -1.77
CA ILE A 76 4.40 4.42 -0.94
C ILE A 76 5.86 4.50 -0.55
N ASP A 77 6.10 4.81 0.71
CA ASP A 77 7.42 4.91 1.30
C ASP A 77 7.79 3.61 2.02
N LEU A 78 8.81 2.92 1.52
CA LEU A 78 9.34 1.68 2.13
C LEU A 78 10.83 1.81 2.41
N LEU A 79 11.28 1.25 3.53
CA LEU A 79 12.67 0.98 3.81
C LEU A 79 12.90 -0.53 3.72
N CYS A 80 13.88 -0.94 2.93
CA CYS A 80 14.28 -2.33 2.77
C CYS A 80 15.55 -2.61 3.60
N LEU A 81 15.47 -3.57 4.51
CA LEU A 81 16.57 -4.06 5.31
C LEU A 81 16.99 -5.43 4.76
N ALA A 82 18.13 -5.45 4.09
CA ALA A 82 18.75 -6.69 3.62
C ALA A 82 19.76 -7.17 4.67
N GLU A 83 19.62 -8.41 5.14
CA GLU A 83 20.68 -9.04 5.93
C GLU A 83 21.85 -9.41 5.01
N GLY A 84 23.06 -8.93 5.33
CA GLY A 84 24.28 -9.17 4.56
C GLY A 84 25.11 -7.92 4.18
N GLY A 85 24.64 -6.72 4.51
CA GLY A 85 25.36 -5.45 4.26
C GLY A 85 26.31 -5.01 5.39
N GLY A 86 26.65 -5.89 6.32
CA GLY A 86 27.65 -5.60 7.34
C GLY A 86 29.04 -5.74 6.76
N ASN A 87 29.71 -4.63 6.44
CA ASN A 87 31.17 -4.65 6.41
C ASN A 87 31.64 -5.11 7.78
N SER A 88 32.15 -6.34 7.87
CA SER A 88 32.94 -6.79 9.01
C SER A 88 34.22 -5.97 9.05
N VAL A 89 34.14 -4.80 9.68
CA VAL A 89 35.31 -4.11 10.19
C VAL A 89 35.73 -4.89 11.42
N HIS A 90 36.56 -5.92 11.22
CA HIS A 90 37.25 -6.57 12.32
C HIS A 90 38.27 -5.56 12.91
N PRO A 91 38.28 -5.35 14.23
CA PRO A 91 39.32 -4.55 14.90
C PRO A 91 40.68 -5.24 14.88
#